data_AF-A0A516AGU8-F1
#
_entry.id   AF-A0A516AGU8-F1
#
_cell.length_a   1.000
_cell.length_b   1.000
_cell.length_c   1.000
_cell.angle_alpha   90.00
_cell.angle_beta   90.00
_cell.angle_gamma   90.00
#
_symmetry.space_group_name_H-M   'P 1'
#
loop_
_entity.id
_entity.type
_entity.pdbx_description
1 polymer ?
#
loop_
_entity_poly.entity_id
_entity_poly.type
_entity_poly.pdbx_seq_one_letter_code
_entity_poly.pdbx_strand_id
1 'polypeptide(L)'
;MGKLSSCEAEGFHQLCLFLESLHLKKKEDKLQALEHYLRRFDAICDLFPLFRLLLPSVDHDRSTYGLKETNLAKLYGEMLALPEGQKQRLLRWKDPALQEGYRCAAGDFASVLYSVAEARATVKPGESTLTIGDVNAALDRIHNTSDAGEKRTQLLDLARRASAIEQKWIAKIILKDLKVGFSHESVLKRFHPDAMDLYNRSSMLKQVLDTIRLQYIRA
;
A
#
# COMPACT_ATOMS: atom_id res chain seq x y z
N MET A 1 -22.83 -11.56 5.66
CA MET A 1 -22.30 -10.33 6.28
C MET A 1 -22.83 -9.14 5.50
N GLY A 2 -23.27 -8.08 6.18
CA GLY A 2 -23.69 -6.84 5.51
C GLY A 2 -22.50 -6.16 4.81
N LYS A 3 -22.79 -5.33 3.80
CA LYS A 3 -21.79 -4.49 3.17
C LYS A 3 -21.26 -3.45 4.17
N LEU A 4 -19.98 -3.12 4.07
CA LEU A 4 -19.32 -2.08 4.86
C LEU A 4 -19.70 -0.70 4.34
N SER A 5 -20.08 0.19 5.25
CA SER A 5 -20.47 1.57 4.94
C SER A 5 -19.28 2.51 4.72
N SER A 6 -18.08 2.12 5.16
CA SER A 6 -16.84 2.87 4.95
C SER A 6 -15.66 1.92 4.76
N CYS A 7 -14.83 2.20 3.75
CA CYS A 7 -13.57 1.50 3.58
C CYS A 7 -12.50 1.95 4.58
N GLU A 8 -12.67 3.10 5.23
CA GLU A 8 -11.70 3.57 6.23
C GLU A 8 -11.63 2.67 7.46
N ALA A 9 -12.73 2.02 7.82
CA ALA A 9 -12.82 1.09 8.96
C ALA A 9 -12.28 -0.32 8.64
N GLU A 10 -11.98 -0.63 7.38
CA GLU A 10 -11.39 -1.90 6.99
C GLU A 10 -9.98 -2.01 7.60
N GLY A 11 -9.68 -3.15 8.23
CA GLY A 11 -8.34 -3.42 8.75
C GLY A 11 -7.31 -3.39 7.62
N PHE A 12 -6.22 -2.64 7.80
CA PHE A 12 -5.15 -2.55 6.81
C PHE A 12 -4.50 -3.92 6.54
N HIS A 13 -4.46 -4.79 7.55
CA HIS A 13 -4.07 -6.19 7.39
C HIS A 13 -4.89 -6.91 6.31
N GLN A 14 -6.20 -6.68 6.22
CA GLN A 14 -7.06 -7.32 5.19
C GLN A 14 -6.72 -6.83 3.79
N LEU A 15 -6.46 -5.53 3.63
CA LEU A 15 -5.95 -4.98 2.37
C LEU A 15 -4.60 -5.61 1.99
N CYS A 16 -3.70 -5.77 2.96
CA CYS A 16 -2.39 -6.40 2.75
C CYS A 16 -2.52 -7.86 2.30
N LEU A 17 -3.42 -8.65 2.92
CA LEU A 17 -3.69 -10.03 2.50
C LEU A 17 -4.27 -10.09 1.09
N PHE A 18 -5.20 -9.18 0.76
CA PHE A 18 -5.73 -9.08 -0.59
C PHE A 18 -4.62 -8.81 -1.60
N LEU A 19 -3.81 -7.78 -1.37
CA LEU A 19 -2.69 -7.42 -2.25
C LEU A 19 -1.66 -8.54 -2.37
N GLU A 20 -1.37 -9.26 -1.28
CA GLU A 20 -0.46 -10.41 -1.30
C GLU A 20 -0.99 -11.53 -2.20
N SER A 21 -2.29 -11.82 -2.10
CA SER A 21 -2.96 -12.86 -2.90
C SER A 21 -2.88 -12.62 -4.42
N LEU A 22 -2.66 -11.38 -4.85
CA LEU A 22 -2.58 -11.02 -6.27
C LEU A 22 -1.29 -11.53 -6.94
N HIS A 23 -0.20 -11.75 -6.20
CA HIS A 23 1.06 -12.19 -6.80
C HIS A 23 0.97 -13.58 -7.42
N LEU A 24 0.06 -14.42 -6.94
CA LEU A 24 -0.16 -15.78 -7.42
C LEU A 24 -1.15 -15.86 -8.60
N LYS A 25 -1.75 -14.73 -8.97
CA LYS A 25 -2.86 -14.66 -9.94
C LYS A 25 -2.38 -14.18 -11.30
N LYS A 26 -3.03 -14.65 -12.38
CA LYS A 26 -2.88 -14.07 -13.71
C LYS A 26 -3.62 -12.73 -13.77
N LYS A 27 -3.28 -11.88 -14.75
CA LYS A 27 -3.79 -10.50 -14.85
C LYS A 27 -5.32 -10.41 -14.73
N GLU A 28 -6.06 -11.23 -15.48
CA GLU A 28 -7.52 -11.21 -15.47
C GLU A 28 -8.10 -11.61 -14.10
N ASP A 29 -7.55 -12.66 -13.50
CA ASP A 29 -7.95 -13.12 -12.16
C ASP A 29 -7.68 -12.07 -11.08
N LYS A 30 -6.68 -11.18 -11.27
CA LYS A 30 -6.42 -10.07 -10.34
C LYS A 30 -7.51 -9.00 -10.40
N LEU A 31 -7.97 -8.65 -11.60
CA LEU A 31 -9.05 -7.68 -11.79
C LEU A 31 -10.39 -8.24 -11.28
N GLN A 32 -10.64 -9.53 -11.49
CA GLN A 32 -11.80 -10.21 -10.91
C GLN A 32 -11.72 -10.27 -9.38
N ALA A 33 -10.54 -10.55 -8.81
CA ALA A 33 -10.33 -10.52 -7.36
C ALA A 33 -10.56 -9.12 -6.78
N LEU A 34 -10.15 -8.06 -7.48
CA LEU A 34 -10.44 -6.68 -7.09
C LEU A 34 -11.94 -6.42 -7.06
N GLU A 35 -12.67 -6.80 -8.10
CA GLU A 35 -14.12 -6.64 -8.14
C GLU A 35 -14.80 -7.36 -6.95
N HIS A 36 -14.37 -8.59 -6.66
CA HIS A 36 -14.86 -9.33 -5.50
C HIS A 36 -14.54 -8.64 -4.17
N TYR A 37 -13.32 -8.10 -4.03
CA TYR A 37 -12.91 -7.34 -2.85
C TYR A 37 -13.78 -6.08 -2.68
N LEU A 38 -14.08 -5.37 -3.77
CA LEU A 38 -14.90 -4.15 -3.74
C LEU A 38 -16.37 -4.40 -3.40
N ARG A 39 -16.93 -5.58 -3.73
CA ARG A 39 -18.31 -5.95 -3.38
C ARG A 39 -18.59 -6.00 -1.87
N ARG A 40 -17.55 -5.98 -1.04
CA ARG A 40 -17.65 -5.89 0.42
C ARG A 40 -18.12 -4.50 0.89
N PHE A 41 -17.97 -3.47 0.06
CA PHE A 41 -18.36 -2.10 0.38
C PHE A 41 -19.69 -1.73 -0.28
N ASP A 42 -20.43 -0.82 0.35
CA ASP A 42 -21.64 -0.26 -0.27
C ASP A 42 -21.32 0.52 -1.55
N ALA A 43 -22.24 0.54 -2.51
CA ALA A 43 -22.06 1.30 -3.76
C ALA A 43 -21.98 2.81 -3.51
N ILE A 44 -22.56 3.30 -2.41
CA ILE A 44 -22.47 4.71 -1.99
C ILE A 44 -21.29 4.97 -1.03
N CYS A 45 -20.43 3.98 -0.78
CA CYS A 45 -19.23 4.14 0.04
C CYS A 45 -18.27 5.13 -0.62
N ASP A 46 -17.62 5.98 0.17
CA ASP A 46 -16.42 6.67 -0.31
C ASP A 46 -15.29 5.64 -0.44
N LEU A 47 -14.87 5.38 -1.69
CA LEU A 47 -13.82 4.43 -2.01
C LEU A 47 -12.46 5.10 -2.22
N PHE A 48 -12.37 6.44 -2.17
CA PHE A 48 -11.10 7.14 -2.37
C PHE A 48 -10.01 6.73 -1.36
N PRO A 49 -10.29 6.55 -0.04
CA PRO A 49 -9.28 6.10 0.92
C PRO A 49 -8.66 4.74 0.58
N LEU A 50 -9.44 3.84 -0.03
CA LEU A 50 -8.96 2.54 -0.52
C LEU A 50 -8.20 2.68 -1.84
N PHE A 51 -8.78 3.34 -2.83
CA PHE A 51 -8.22 3.44 -4.19
C PHE A 51 -6.87 4.16 -4.22
N ARG A 52 -6.67 5.17 -3.38
CA ARG A 52 -5.37 5.86 -3.29
C ARG A 52 -4.24 4.97 -2.76
N LEU A 53 -4.56 3.92 -2.00
CA LEU A 53 -3.59 2.90 -1.57
C LEU A 53 -3.41 1.79 -2.61
N LEU A 54 -4.44 1.48 -3.41
CA LEU A 54 -4.38 0.51 -4.52
C LEU A 54 -3.67 1.07 -5.76
N LEU A 55 -3.71 2.38 -5.97
CA LEU A 55 -3.16 3.09 -7.12
C LEU A 55 -2.28 4.28 -6.68
N PRO A 56 -1.23 4.06 -5.87
CA PRO A 56 -0.46 5.15 -5.26
C PRO A 56 0.29 6.01 -6.29
N SER A 57 0.55 5.49 -7.48
CA SER A 57 1.18 6.23 -8.59
C SER A 57 0.32 7.38 -9.12
N VAL A 58 -1.00 7.31 -8.95
CA VAL A 58 -1.97 8.34 -9.38
C VAL A 58 -2.65 9.04 -8.19
N ASP A 59 -2.12 8.85 -6.99
CA ASP A 59 -2.45 9.68 -5.83
C ASP A 59 -1.70 11.02 -5.93
N HIS A 60 -2.35 11.98 -6.58
CA HIS A 60 -1.80 13.33 -6.80
C HIS A 60 -1.84 14.19 -5.52
N ASP A 61 -2.77 13.92 -4.60
CA ASP A 61 -2.88 14.59 -3.30
C ASP A 61 -1.62 14.34 -2.43
N ARG A 62 -0.96 13.19 -2.63
CA ARG A 62 0.36 12.88 -2.03
C ARG A 62 1.40 12.69 -3.11
N SER A 63 1.83 13.77 -3.75
CA SER A 63 2.72 13.74 -4.93
C SER A 63 4.00 12.90 -4.73
N THR A 64 4.80 13.19 -3.70
CA THR A 64 5.97 12.43 -3.27
C THR A 64 6.14 12.47 -1.76
N TYR A 65 6.64 11.39 -1.16
CA TYR A 65 7.03 11.38 0.24
C TYR A 65 8.48 11.87 0.46
N GLY A 66 9.28 11.97 -0.61
CA GLY A 66 10.71 12.27 -0.51
C GLY A 66 11.53 11.12 0.11
N LEU A 67 10.97 9.91 0.16
CA LEU A 67 11.60 8.72 0.74
C LEU A 67 11.98 7.75 -0.37
N LYS A 68 13.22 7.28 -0.37
CA LYS A 68 13.75 6.25 -1.29
C LYS A 68 14.11 4.98 -0.52
N GLU A 69 14.34 3.89 -1.24
CA GLU A 69 14.73 2.59 -0.68
C GLU A 69 15.95 2.69 0.23
N THR A 70 16.95 3.49 -0.12
CA THR A 70 18.14 3.70 0.73
C THR A 70 17.79 4.38 2.05
N ASN A 71 16.85 5.34 2.06
CA ASN A 71 16.37 5.95 3.30
C ASN A 71 15.64 4.89 4.14
N LEU A 72 14.69 4.18 3.53
CA LEU A 72 13.92 3.13 4.21
C LEU A 72 14.83 2.03 4.77
N ALA A 73 15.84 1.57 4.02
CA ALA A 73 16.80 0.55 4.46
C ALA A 73 17.51 0.95 5.75
N LYS A 74 17.99 2.21 5.83
CA LYS A 74 18.65 2.73 7.03
C LYS A 74 17.67 2.81 8.20
N LEU A 75 16.48 3.36 7.96
CA LEU A 75 15.43 3.49 8.98
C LEU A 75 15.03 2.15 9.59
N TYR A 76 14.69 1.18 8.75
CA TYR A 76 14.31 -0.17 9.20
C TYR A 76 15.49 -0.92 9.83
N GLY A 77 16.70 -0.74 9.30
CA GLY A 77 17.91 -1.34 9.86
C GLY A 77 18.20 -0.91 11.29
N GLU A 78 17.97 0.37 11.59
CA GLU A 78 18.08 0.93 12.93
C GLU A 78 16.88 0.51 13.81
N MET A 79 15.65 0.67 13.30
CA MET A 79 14.41 0.36 14.04
C MET A 79 14.33 -1.09 14.52
N LEU A 80 14.68 -2.03 13.64
CA LEU A 80 14.61 -3.47 13.92
C LEU A 80 15.89 -4.00 14.58
N ALA A 81 16.86 -3.13 14.89
CA ALA A 81 18.18 -3.50 15.39
C ALA A 81 18.80 -4.65 14.57
N LEU A 82 18.81 -4.51 13.24
CA LEU A 82 19.25 -5.57 12.35
C LEU A 82 20.75 -5.86 12.53
N PRO A 83 21.17 -7.14 12.54
CA PRO A 83 22.57 -7.50 12.39
C PRO A 83 23.13 -6.96 11.08
N GLU A 84 24.45 -6.72 11.03
CA GLU A 84 25.09 -6.09 9.87
C GLU A 84 24.80 -6.81 8.55
N GLY A 85 24.82 -8.14 8.52
CA GLY A 85 24.46 -8.92 7.33
C GLY A 85 23.04 -8.64 6.82
N GLN A 86 22.06 -8.49 7.72
CA GLN A 86 20.67 -8.19 7.36
C GLN A 86 20.50 -6.72 6.92
N LYS A 87 21.27 -5.79 7.50
CA LYS A 87 21.34 -4.39 7.03
C LYS A 87 21.90 -4.32 5.61
N GLN A 88 22.97 -5.04 5.34
CA GLN A 88 23.58 -5.09 4.01
C GLN A 88 22.61 -5.66 2.97
N ARG A 89 21.81 -6.68 3.32
CA ARG A 89 20.75 -7.18 2.45
C ARG A 89 19.74 -6.10 2.06
N LEU A 90 19.28 -5.28 3.01
CA LEU A 90 18.37 -4.17 2.70
C LEU A 90 19.03 -3.07 1.87
N LEU A 91 20.25 -2.68 2.20
CA LEU A 91 20.97 -1.62 1.50
C LEU A 91 21.29 -2.03 0.05
N ARG A 92 21.56 -3.31 -0.17
CA ARG A 92 21.91 -3.91 -1.47
C ARG A 92 20.82 -4.86 -1.96
N TRP A 93 19.56 -4.47 -1.83
CA TRP A 93 18.38 -5.27 -2.19
C TRP A 93 18.32 -5.74 -3.66
N LYS A 94 19.12 -5.13 -4.54
CA LYS A 94 19.26 -5.53 -5.95
C LYS A 94 20.25 -6.66 -6.18
N ASP A 95 21.13 -6.93 -5.22
CA ASP A 95 22.20 -7.91 -5.35
C ASP A 95 21.67 -9.34 -5.11
N PRO A 96 21.58 -10.19 -6.15
CA PRO A 96 21.04 -11.54 -6.00
C PRO A 96 21.87 -12.44 -5.09
N ALA A 97 23.20 -12.24 -5.03
CA ALA A 97 24.07 -13.06 -4.18
C ALA A 97 23.78 -12.85 -2.69
N LEU A 98 23.35 -11.64 -2.30
CA LEU A 98 22.97 -11.35 -0.92
C LEU A 98 21.56 -11.85 -0.56
N GLN A 99 20.74 -12.21 -1.55
CA GLN A 99 19.38 -12.72 -1.32
C GLN A 99 19.28 -14.24 -1.46
N GLU A 100 20.35 -14.91 -1.87
CA GLU A 100 20.41 -16.35 -2.01
C GLU A 100 20.05 -17.06 -0.69
N GLY A 101 19.19 -18.07 -0.76
CA GLY A 101 18.71 -18.83 0.40
C GLY A 101 17.58 -18.16 1.20
N TYR A 102 17.18 -16.93 0.87
CA TYR A 102 16.07 -16.24 1.53
C TYR A 102 14.80 -16.23 0.69
N ARG A 103 13.64 -16.20 1.35
CA ARG A 103 12.33 -16.09 0.69
C ARG A 103 12.03 -14.63 0.30
N CYS A 104 12.81 -14.10 -0.63
CA CYS A 104 12.57 -12.77 -1.21
C CYS A 104 13.07 -12.67 -2.66
N ALA A 105 12.59 -11.66 -3.38
CA ALA A 105 13.02 -11.38 -4.74
C ALA A 105 14.09 -10.28 -4.75
N ALA A 106 15.28 -10.59 -5.29
CA ALA A 106 16.27 -9.57 -5.62
C ALA A 106 15.67 -8.59 -6.64
N GLY A 107 15.87 -7.30 -6.44
CA GLY A 107 15.18 -6.30 -7.26
C GLY A 107 13.74 -5.96 -6.78
N ASP A 108 13.30 -6.47 -5.63
CA ASP A 108 12.14 -5.96 -4.91
C ASP A 108 12.50 -5.62 -3.45
N PHE A 109 12.80 -4.33 -3.20
CA PHE A 109 13.14 -3.84 -1.87
C PHE A 109 12.15 -4.27 -0.79
N ALA A 110 10.84 -4.18 -1.06
CA ALA A 110 9.83 -4.50 -0.07
C ALA A 110 9.76 -6.01 0.23
N SER A 111 10.08 -6.86 -0.75
CA SER A 111 10.22 -8.30 -0.53
C SER A 111 11.40 -8.62 0.39
N VAL A 112 12.55 -7.94 0.19
CA VAL A 112 13.71 -8.07 1.09
C VAL A 112 13.38 -7.53 2.48
N LEU A 113 12.68 -6.38 2.57
CA LEU A 113 12.20 -5.81 3.83
C LEU A 113 11.33 -6.80 4.61
N TYR A 114 10.36 -7.43 3.94
CA TYR A 114 9.54 -8.47 4.56
C TYR A 114 10.41 -9.60 5.15
N SER A 115 11.35 -10.12 4.36
CA SER A 115 12.22 -11.23 4.76
C SER A 115 13.07 -10.92 6.00
N VAL A 116 13.51 -9.67 6.20
CA VAL A 116 14.29 -9.30 7.39
C VAL A 116 13.41 -8.89 8.58
N ALA A 117 12.22 -8.35 8.31
CA ALA A 117 11.29 -7.90 9.34
C ALA A 117 10.50 -9.05 9.96
N GLU A 118 10.21 -10.12 9.23
CA GLU A 118 9.38 -11.25 9.69
C GLU A 118 9.89 -11.85 11.00
N ALA A 119 11.21 -12.00 11.16
CA ALA A 119 11.82 -12.55 12.38
C ALA A 119 11.84 -11.58 13.58
N ARG A 120 11.51 -10.31 13.38
CA ARG A 120 11.72 -9.22 14.36
C ARG A 120 10.51 -8.35 14.64
N ALA A 121 9.49 -8.41 13.78
CA ALA A 121 8.25 -7.69 13.99
C ALA A 121 7.58 -8.17 15.28
N THR A 122 7.26 -7.21 16.15
CA THR A 122 6.59 -7.45 17.43
C THR A 122 5.11 -7.73 17.23
N VAL A 123 4.45 -6.98 16.34
CA VAL A 123 3.05 -7.17 15.96
C VAL A 123 2.95 -8.39 15.05
N LYS A 124 2.19 -9.41 15.46
CA LYS A 124 1.98 -10.60 14.62
C LYS A 124 0.95 -10.34 13.52
N PRO A 125 0.97 -11.12 12.43
CA PRO A 125 -0.06 -11.05 11.41
C PRO A 125 -1.46 -11.17 12.01
N GLY A 126 -2.35 -10.23 11.68
CA GLY A 126 -3.73 -10.19 12.19
C GLY A 126 -3.92 -9.52 13.55
N GLU A 127 -2.85 -9.18 14.27
CA GLU A 127 -2.93 -8.50 15.57
C GLU A 127 -2.88 -6.97 15.47
N SER A 128 -2.50 -6.41 14.31
CA SER A 128 -2.53 -4.96 14.11
C SER A 128 -3.96 -4.44 14.11
N THR A 129 -4.18 -3.34 14.82
CA THR A 129 -5.44 -2.59 14.81
C THR A 129 -5.46 -1.46 13.78
N LEU A 130 -4.41 -1.35 12.95
CA LEU A 130 -4.35 -0.33 11.91
C LEU A 130 -5.48 -0.53 10.91
N THR A 131 -6.23 0.52 10.67
CA THR A 131 -7.25 0.59 9.62
C THR A 131 -6.72 1.31 8.38
N ILE A 132 -7.43 1.22 7.26
CA ILE A 132 -7.14 2.04 6.06
C ILE A 132 -7.14 3.53 6.40
N GLY A 133 -8.06 3.99 7.26
CA GLY A 133 -8.11 5.37 7.74
C GLY A 133 -6.86 5.76 8.52
N ASP A 134 -6.42 4.93 9.47
CA ASP A 134 -5.21 5.18 10.27
C ASP A 134 -3.95 5.32 9.40
N VAL A 135 -3.81 4.41 8.42
CA VAL A 135 -2.67 4.41 7.50
C VAL A 135 -2.70 5.65 6.61
N ASN A 136 -3.87 6.02 6.07
CA ASN A 136 -3.98 7.25 5.28
C ASN A 136 -3.63 8.49 6.11
N ALA A 137 -4.17 8.61 7.33
CA ALA A 137 -3.86 9.73 8.21
C ALA A 137 -2.36 9.81 8.56
N ALA A 138 -1.70 8.67 8.77
CA ALA A 138 -0.25 8.63 9.00
C ALA A 138 0.54 9.04 7.76
N LEU A 139 0.16 8.56 6.58
CA LEU A 139 0.79 8.93 5.31
C LEU A 139 0.56 10.41 4.95
N ASP A 140 -0.60 10.97 5.27
CA ASP A 140 -0.88 12.39 5.08
C ASP A 140 0.03 13.25 5.98
N ARG A 141 0.24 12.85 7.25
CA ARG A 141 1.22 13.51 8.14
C ARG A 141 2.64 13.44 7.56
N ILE A 142 3.10 12.25 7.18
CA ILE A 142 4.44 12.03 6.59
C ILE A 142 4.62 12.85 5.31
N HIS A 143 3.59 12.96 4.47
CA HIS A 143 3.66 13.75 3.25
C HIS A 143 3.80 15.26 3.55
N ASN A 144 3.02 15.76 4.50
CA ASN A 144 2.98 17.19 4.85
C ASN A 144 4.17 17.66 5.72
N THR A 145 4.89 16.75 6.37
CA THR A 145 6.07 17.10 7.16
C THR A 145 7.27 17.43 6.26
N SER A 146 7.84 18.62 6.44
CA SER A 146 9.04 19.07 5.73
C SER A 146 10.33 18.64 6.42
N ASP A 147 10.34 18.53 7.75
CA ASP A 147 11.52 18.11 8.51
C ASP A 147 11.82 16.62 8.30
N ALA A 148 13.07 16.30 7.95
CA ALA A 148 13.48 14.94 7.65
C ALA A 148 13.52 14.05 8.91
N GLY A 149 13.85 14.61 10.07
CA GLY A 149 13.91 13.89 11.34
C GLY A 149 12.51 13.51 11.85
N GLU A 150 11.59 14.46 11.82
CA GLU A 150 10.19 14.26 12.17
C GLU A 150 9.50 13.27 11.23
N LYS A 151 9.72 13.41 9.91
CA LYS A 151 9.20 12.47 8.91
C LYS A 151 9.68 11.04 9.18
N ARG A 152 10.96 10.89 9.54
CA ARG A 152 11.56 9.63 9.98
C ARG A 152 10.83 9.09 11.22
N THR A 153 10.63 9.90 12.25
CA THR A 153 9.94 9.49 13.48
C THR A 153 8.52 9.02 13.19
N GLN A 154 7.75 9.79 12.42
CA GLN A 154 6.37 9.43 12.05
C GLN A 154 6.28 8.11 11.28
N LEU A 155 7.23 7.85 10.35
CA LEU A 155 7.30 6.58 9.65
C LEU A 155 7.62 5.41 10.58
N LEU A 156 8.56 5.61 11.52
CA LEU A 156 8.91 4.58 12.50
C LEU A 156 7.73 4.25 13.43
N ASP A 157 6.96 5.25 13.83
CA ASP A 157 5.78 5.06 14.68
C ASP A 157 4.67 4.29 13.95
N LEU A 158 4.45 4.56 12.67
CA LEU A 158 3.56 3.76 11.83
C LEU A 158 4.07 2.31 11.70
N ALA A 159 5.36 2.13 11.39
CA ALA A 159 5.94 0.81 11.17
C ALA A 159 5.92 -0.08 12.42
N ARG A 160 6.15 0.48 13.61
CA ARG A 160 6.10 -0.26 14.90
C ARG A 160 4.71 -0.80 15.24
N ARG A 161 3.64 -0.19 14.73
CA ARG A 161 2.24 -0.62 14.91
C ARG A 161 1.79 -1.64 13.86
N ALA A 162 2.63 -1.91 12.87
CA ALA A 162 2.34 -2.74 11.73
C ALA A 162 3.07 -4.09 11.84
N SER A 163 2.40 -5.17 11.43
CA SER A 163 3.05 -6.48 11.24
C SER A 163 4.04 -6.43 10.07
N ALA A 164 4.89 -7.45 9.92
CA ALA A 164 5.89 -7.49 8.84
C ALA A 164 5.27 -7.38 7.44
N ILE A 165 4.10 -8.01 7.21
CA ILE A 165 3.40 -7.93 5.93
C ILE A 165 2.85 -6.52 5.67
N GLU A 166 2.37 -5.85 6.71
CA GLU A 166 1.88 -4.48 6.59
C GLU A 166 3.04 -3.50 6.37
N GLN A 167 4.20 -3.69 7.03
CA GLN A 167 5.42 -2.91 6.77
C GLN A 167 5.89 -3.04 5.31
N LYS A 168 5.82 -4.24 4.73
CA LYS A 168 6.08 -4.48 3.29
C LYS A 168 5.18 -3.62 2.41
N TRP A 169 3.87 -3.63 2.67
CA TRP A 169 2.91 -2.88 1.85
C TRP A 169 2.98 -1.38 2.07
N ILE A 170 3.22 -0.90 3.29
CA ILE A 170 3.51 0.51 3.57
C ILE A 170 4.71 0.98 2.75
N ALA A 171 5.80 0.21 2.71
CA ALA A 171 6.97 0.55 1.90
C ALA A 171 6.62 0.65 0.41
N LYS A 172 5.85 -0.31 -0.13
CA LYS A 172 5.40 -0.27 -1.53
C LYS A 172 4.50 0.93 -1.84
N ILE A 173 3.61 1.31 -0.92
CA ILE A 173 2.73 2.47 -1.05
C ILE A 173 3.55 3.77 -1.05
N ILE A 174 4.50 3.92 -0.11
CA ILE A 174 5.39 5.09 -0.01
C ILE A 174 6.26 5.22 -1.26
N LEU A 175 6.80 4.10 -1.76
CA LEU A 175 7.59 4.07 -2.99
C LEU A 175 6.72 4.21 -4.25
N LYS A 176 5.39 4.21 -4.11
CA LYS A 176 4.39 4.25 -5.18
C LYS A 176 4.55 3.13 -6.22
N ASP A 177 5.07 1.97 -5.80
CA ASP A 177 5.28 0.80 -6.64
C ASP A 177 4.82 -0.47 -5.93
N LEU A 178 3.55 -0.83 -6.16
CA LEU A 178 2.93 -2.02 -5.57
C LEU A 178 3.42 -3.32 -6.20
N LYS A 179 3.90 -3.29 -7.46
CA LYS A 179 4.25 -4.49 -8.25
C LYS A 179 3.17 -5.57 -8.35
N VAL A 180 1.90 -5.22 -8.16
CA VAL A 180 0.77 -6.17 -8.31
C VAL A 180 0.27 -6.29 -9.74
N GLY A 181 0.80 -5.51 -10.68
CA GLY A 181 0.39 -5.50 -12.09
C GLY A 181 -0.91 -4.72 -12.37
N PHE A 182 -1.32 -3.89 -11.42
CA PHE A 182 -2.39 -2.92 -11.61
C PHE A 182 -1.87 -1.66 -12.28
N SER A 183 -2.52 -1.29 -13.38
CA SER A 183 -2.48 0.08 -13.91
C SER A 183 -3.78 0.79 -13.54
N HIS A 184 -3.73 2.12 -13.40
CA HIS A 184 -4.94 2.91 -13.19
C HIS A 184 -5.95 2.65 -14.31
N GLU A 185 -5.50 2.55 -15.57
CA GLU A 185 -6.36 2.24 -16.72
C GLU A 185 -7.10 0.91 -16.56
N SER A 186 -6.38 -0.19 -16.26
CA SER A 186 -7.00 -1.51 -16.07
C SER A 186 -7.96 -1.56 -14.90
N VAL A 187 -7.63 -0.85 -13.81
CA VAL A 187 -8.45 -0.84 -12.60
C VAL A 187 -9.71 0.00 -12.81
N LEU A 188 -9.59 1.21 -13.36
CA LEU A 188 -10.72 2.10 -13.60
C LEU A 188 -11.70 1.51 -14.62
N LYS A 189 -11.20 0.95 -15.74
CA LYS A 189 -12.05 0.25 -16.73
C LYS A 189 -12.82 -0.92 -16.14
N ARG A 190 -12.24 -1.65 -15.16
CA ARG A 190 -12.93 -2.74 -14.45
C ARG A 190 -13.90 -2.21 -13.40
N PHE A 191 -13.58 -1.09 -12.76
CA PHE A 191 -14.37 -0.55 -11.66
C PHE A 191 -15.72 0.02 -12.12
N HIS A 192 -15.73 0.83 -13.19
CA HIS A 192 -16.95 1.47 -13.69
C HIS A 192 -16.80 1.85 -15.17
N PRO A 193 -17.84 1.72 -16.01
CA PRO A 193 -17.78 2.06 -17.43
C PRO A 193 -17.29 3.49 -17.68
N ASP A 194 -17.76 4.46 -16.90
CA ASP A 194 -17.41 5.88 -17.08
C ASP A 194 -16.05 6.28 -16.46
N ALA A 195 -15.44 5.42 -15.64
CA ALA A 195 -14.31 5.85 -14.79
C ALA A 195 -13.09 6.32 -15.59
N MET A 196 -12.77 5.63 -16.69
CA MET A 196 -11.62 6.00 -17.50
C MET A 196 -11.84 7.31 -18.25
N ASP A 197 -13.05 7.54 -18.75
CA ASP A 197 -13.40 8.78 -19.44
C ASP A 197 -13.40 9.98 -18.51
N LEU A 198 -13.90 9.80 -17.28
CA LEU A 198 -13.80 10.81 -16.23
C LEU A 198 -12.34 11.09 -15.87
N TYR A 199 -11.51 10.06 -15.74
CA TYR A 199 -10.09 10.21 -15.42
C TYR A 199 -9.32 10.90 -16.54
N ASN A 200 -9.60 10.59 -17.82
CA ASN A 200 -8.96 11.25 -18.96
C ASN A 200 -9.24 12.77 -19.01
N ARG A 201 -10.34 13.24 -18.41
CA ARG A 201 -10.70 14.66 -18.38
C ARG A 201 -10.08 15.43 -17.22
N SER A 202 -9.90 14.77 -16.06
CA SER A 202 -9.46 15.45 -14.84
C SER A 202 -8.05 15.06 -14.38
N SER A 203 -7.61 13.84 -14.71
CA SER A 203 -6.49 13.14 -14.07
C SER A 203 -6.61 13.03 -12.54
N MET A 204 -7.78 13.30 -11.96
CA MET A 204 -8.00 13.36 -10.51
C MET A 204 -8.79 12.15 -10.04
N LEU A 205 -8.08 11.18 -9.44
CA LEU A 205 -8.68 9.93 -8.94
C LEU A 205 -9.87 10.18 -8.00
N LYS A 206 -9.73 11.13 -7.07
CA LYS A 206 -10.79 11.50 -6.13
C LYS A 206 -12.06 11.97 -6.85
N GLN A 207 -11.91 12.89 -7.80
CA GLN A 207 -13.03 13.44 -8.57
C GLN A 207 -13.77 12.35 -9.36
N VAL A 208 -13.04 11.40 -9.94
CA VAL A 208 -13.64 10.25 -10.65
C VAL A 208 -14.52 9.43 -9.72
N LEU A 209 -13.98 9.06 -8.56
CA LEU A 209 -14.69 8.23 -7.58
C LEU A 209 -15.89 8.96 -6.98
N ASP A 210 -15.74 10.24 -6.64
CA ASP A 210 -16.84 11.07 -6.12
C ASP A 210 -17.96 11.23 -7.16
N THR A 211 -17.61 11.43 -8.43
CA THR A 211 -18.61 11.56 -9.51
C THR A 211 -19.42 10.27 -9.69
N ILE A 212 -18.74 9.11 -9.71
CA ILE A 212 -19.40 7.80 -9.82
C ILE A 212 -20.27 7.52 -8.59
N ARG A 213 -19.76 7.80 -7.40
CA ARG A 213 -20.51 7.65 -6.15
C ARG A 213 -21.81 8.46 -6.17
N LEU A 214 -21.78 9.69 -6.69
CA LEU A 214 -22.97 10.53 -6.83
C LEU A 214 -24.00 9.95 -7.83
N GLN A 215 -23.57 9.21 -8.85
CA GLN A 215 -24.49 8.50 -9.76
C GLN A 215 -25.29 7.44 -8.99
N TYR A 216 -24.63 6.67 -8.12
CA TYR A 216 -25.29 5.66 -7.28
C TYR A 216 -26.21 6.25 -6.21
N ILE A 217 -25.86 7.40 -5.63
CA ILE A 217 -26.71 8.08 -4.63
C ILE A 217 -28.04 8.58 -5.24
N ARG A 218 -28.03 8.89 -6.53
CA ARG A 218 -29.20 9.45 -7.24
C ARG A 218 -30.13 8.39 -7.86
N ALA A 219 -29.68 7.13 -7.92
CA ALA A 219 -30.42 6.00 -8.46
C ALA A 219 -31.33 5.37 -7.40
#